data_AF-A0A3D3IBN7-F1
#
_entry.id   AF-A0A3D3IBN7-F1
#
_cell.length_a   1.000
_cell.length_b   1.000
_cell.length_c   1.000
_cell.angle_alpha   90.00
_cell.angle_beta   90.00
_cell.angle_gamma   90.00
#
_symmetry.space_group_name_H-M   'P 1'
#
loop_
_entity.id
_entity.type
_entity.pdbx_description
1 polymer ?
#
loop_
_entity_poly.entity_id
_entity_poly.type
_entity_poly.pdbx_seq_one_letter_code
_entity_poly.pdbx_strand_id
1 'polypeptide(L)'
;GAEYNQSLINSKQKADQYSTISDKAALNLGVYAADIGYLSSYGKTQEAIDYLNACKRLADNLGVIGSFDVSVLKSFESNIGNKDSLAIILNRSIQKTDAYLKDDSRNKLAALILTGSFVEGLYISTGLIKSYPKNILPDDSRNLILTPLMRVILEQEKSVDELLKMLGSIEQTEPVGGIVNDLTALKASYRALNIEEQIKNNRADLVLTDKNLAEITSIVEKLRKSITG
;
A
#
# COMPACT_ATOMS: atom_id res chain seq x y z
N GLY A 1 13.84 -0.89 14.65
CA GLY A 1 13.02 -1.16 13.45
C GLY A 1 13.94 -1.35 12.26
N ALA A 2 13.40 -1.70 11.10
CA ALA A 2 14.19 -1.68 9.86
C ALA A 2 14.62 -0.24 9.51
N GLU A 3 15.73 -0.09 8.79
CA GLU A 3 16.20 1.22 8.33
C GLU A 3 15.39 1.72 7.12
N TYR A 4 15.42 3.03 6.88
CA TYR A 4 14.81 3.64 5.70
C TYR A 4 15.47 3.12 4.42
N ASN A 5 14.66 2.73 3.44
CA ASN A 5 15.12 2.27 2.15
C ASN A 5 14.41 3.01 1.01
N GLN A 6 15.13 3.96 0.41
CA GLN A 6 14.69 4.77 -0.73
C GLN A 6 14.30 3.92 -1.96
N SER A 7 14.86 2.72 -2.13
CA SER A 7 14.54 1.88 -3.28
C SER A 7 13.15 1.25 -3.19
N LEU A 8 12.50 1.32 -2.03
CA LEU A 8 11.18 0.74 -1.83
C LEU A 8 10.04 1.65 -2.30
N ILE A 9 10.25 2.97 -2.40
CA ILE A 9 9.19 3.90 -2.80
C ILE A 9 9.15 4.11 -4.32
N ASN A 10 7.99 4.44 -4.86
CA ASN A 10 7.83 4.66 -6.30
C ASN A 10 8.42 6.01 -6.71
N SER A 11 9.07 6.12 -7.86
CA SER A 11 9.70 7.39 -8.27
C SER A 11 8.66 8.48 -8.55
N LYS A 12 8.72 9.60 -7.81
CA LYS A 12 7.83 10.77 -8.02
C LYS A 12 7.87 11.34 -9.44
N GLN A 13 8.94 11.12 -10.18
CA GLN A 13 9.09 11.55 -11.58
C GLN A 13 8.17 10.80 -12.55
N LYS A 14 7.61 9.64 -12.15
CA LYS A 14 6.66 8.89 -12.97
C LYS A 14 5.23 9.43 -12.93
N ALA A 15 4.92 10.40 -12.06
CA ALA A 15 3.56 10.92 -11.90
C ALA A 15 2.92 11.36 -13.23
N ASP A 16 3.69 12.04 -14.09
CA ASP A 16 3.19 12.53 -15.37
C ASP A 16 2.89 11.36 -16.34
N GLN A 17 3.57 10.22 -16.20
CA GLN A 17 3.36 9.01 -17.01
C GLN A 17 2.07 8.27 -16.65
N TYR A 18 1.52 8.51 -15.45
CA TYR A 18 0.29 7.87 -14.98
C TYR A 18 -0.96 8.68 -15.34
N SER A 19 -0.78 9.93 -15.73
CA SER A 19 -1.84 10.93 -15.84
C SER A 19 -2.78 10.74 -17.05
N THR A 20 -2.44 9.87 -17.99
CA THR A 20 -3.18 9.70 -19.25
C THR A 20 -4.33 8.70 -19.18
N ILE A 21 -4.36 7.84 -18.16
CA ILE A 21 -5.37 6.79 -17.99
C ILE A 21 -5.91 6.88 -16.57
N SER A 22 -7.21 7.13 -16.41
CA SER A 22 -7.84 7.35 -15.10
C SER A 22 -7.60 6.20 -14.12
N ASP A 23 -7.74 4.95 -14.57
CA ASP A 23 -7.51 3.79 -13.71
C ASP A 23 -6.06 3.73 -13.20
N LYS A 24 -5.09 4.05 -14.08
CA LYS A 24 -3.67 4.08 -13.74
C LYS A 24 -3.32 5.24 -12.81
N ALA A 25 -3.91 6.42 -13.03
CA ALA A 25 -3.76 7.58 -12.16
C ALA A 25 -4.32 7.29 -10.77
N ALA A 26 -5.48 6.65 -10.65
CA ALA A 26 -6.10 6.30 -9.38
C ALA A 26 -5.25 5.31 -8.58
N LEU A 27 -4.81 4.22 -9.20
CA LEU A 27 -3.91 3.25 -8.56
C LEU A 27 -2.61 3.91 -8.07
N ASN A 28 -1.98 4.74 -8.91
CA ASN A 28 -0.71 5.37 -8.55
C ASN A 28 -0.85 6.53 -7.55
N LEU A 29 -2.03 7.15 -7.46
CA LEU A 29 -2.35 8.07 -6.37
C LEU A 29 -2.36 7.33 -5.03
N GLY A 30 -2.94 6.12 -5.00
CA GLY A 30 -2.86 5.21 -3.84
C GLY A 30 -1.42 4.83 -3.49
N VAL A 31 -0.61 4.47 -4.48
CA VAL A 31 0.82 4.16 -4.29
C VAL A 31 1.55 5.33 -3.63
N TYR A 32 1.44 6.53 -4.18
CA TYR A 32 2.12 7.69 -3.60
C TYR A 32 1.57 8.07 -2.22
N ALA A 33 0.29 7.83 -1.93
CA ALA A 33 -0.27 7.99 -0.60
C ALA A 33 0.42 7.09 0.44
N ALA A 34 0.68 5.83 0.10
CA ALA A 34 1.44 4.91 0.95
C ALA A 34 2.92 5.32 1.09
N ASP A 35 3.57 5.75 0.00
CA ASP A 35 4.94 6.27 0.02
C ASP A 35 5.09 7.47 0.96
N ILE A 36 4.11 8.39 0.94
CA ILE A 36 4.06 9.53 1.86
C ILE A 36 4.01 9.06 3.31
N GLY A 37 3.19 8.06 3.61
CA GLY A 37 3.11 7.45 4.94
C GLY A 37 4.45 6.85 5.38
N TYR A 38 5.12 6.13 4.48
CA TYR A 38 6.44 5.57 4.72
C TYR A 38 7.49 6.66 4.97
N LEU A 39 7.62 7.64 4.08
CA LEU A 39 8.52 8.79 4.23
C LEU A 39 8.30 9.52 5.56
N SER A 40 7.04 9.78 5.90
CA SER A 40 6.67 10.45 7.15
C SER A 40 7.05 9.63 8.38
N SER A 41 6.92 8.30 8.32
CA SER A 41 7.28 7.41 9.42
C SER A 41 8.79 7.44 9.75
N TYR A 42 9.63 7.82 8.78
CA TYR A 42 11.09 7.99 8.92
C TYR A 42 11.52 9.47 9.02
N GLY A 43 10.58 10.42 9.18
CA GLY A 43 10.89 11.84 9.34
C GLY A 43 11.40 12.51 8.05
N LYS A 44 11.13 11.94 6.88
CA LYS A 44 11.52 12.48 5.57
C LYS A 44 10.53 13.55 5.09
N THR A 45 10.37 14.61 5.87
CA THR A 45 9.32 15.63 5.69
C THR A 45 9.32 16.28 4.32
N GLN A 46 10.47 16.76 3.83
CA GLN A 46 10.53 17.45 2.54
C GLN A 46 10.22 16.50 1.37
N GLU A 47 10.71 15.26 1.44
CA GLU A 47 10.41 14.25 0.43
C GLU A 47 8.92 13.91 0.41
N ALA A 48 8.29 13.76 1.59
CA ALA A 48 6.85 13.53 1.68
C ALA A 48 6.02 14.66 1.08
N ILE A 49 6.43 15.92 1.25
CA ILE A 49 5.81 17.09 0.59
C ILE A 49 5.94 17.00 -0.94
N ASP A 50 7.10 16.60 -1.45
CA ASP A 50 7.30 16.44 -2.89
C ASP A 50 6.38 15.37 -3.49
N TYR A 51 6.15 14.26 -2.78
CA TYR A 51 5.21 13.22 -3.19
C TYR A 51 3.75 13.69 -3.11
N LEU A 52 3.41 14.47 -2.10
CA LEU A 52 2.07 15.06 -1.99
C LEU A 52 1.75 15.99 -3.17
N ASN A 53 2.75 16.74 -3.65
CA ASN A 53 2.62 17.52 -4.88
C ASN A 53 2.40 16.64 -6.12
N ALA A 54 3.00 15.45 -6.17
CA ALA A 54 2.73 14.47 -7.23
C ALA A 54 1.31 13.90 -7.15
N CYS A 55 0.82 13.57 -5.95
CA CYS A 55 -0.57 13.17 -5.73
C CYS A 55 -1.55 14.23 -6.20
N LYS A 56 -1.29 15.51 -5.92
CA LYS A 56 -2.13 16.61 -6.37
C LYS A 56 -2.27 16.64 -7.90
N ARG A 57 -1.17 16.51 -8.63
CA ARG A 57 -1.21 16.46 -10.11
C ARG A 57 -2.06 15.30 -10.62
N LEU A 58 -1.94 14.12 -10.01
CA LEU A 58 -2.79 12.97 -10.36
C LEU A 58 -4.27 13.22 -10.03
N ALA A 59 -4.56 13.80 -8.85
CA ALA A 59 -5.91 14.14 -8.42
C ALA A 59 -6.57 15.19 -9.34
N ASP A 60 -5.79 16.15 -9.82
CA ASP A 60 -6.23 17.18 -10.76
C ASP A 60 -6.69 16.53 -12.08
N ASN A 61 -5.90 15.58 -12.61
CA ASN A 61 -6.25 14.85 -13.84
C ASN A 61 -7.47 13.95 -13.68
N LEU A 62 -7.70 13.43 -12.47
CA LEU A 62 -8.86 12.60 -12.14
C LEU A 62 -10.14 13.42 -11.90
N GLY A 63 -10.07 14.75 -11.87
CA GLY A 63 -11.22 15.61 -11.55
C GLY A 63 -11.71 15.47 -10.10
N VAL A 64 -10.90 14.90 -9.20
CA VAL A 64 -11.22 14.71 -7.78
C VAL A 64 -10.71 15.88 -6.90
N ILE A 65 -10.37 17.01 -7.52
CA ILE A 65 -9.74 18.21 -6.95
C ILE A 65 -10.33 18.67 -5.59
N GLY A 66 -11.64 18.52 -5.41
CA GLY A 66 -12.32 18.95 -4.18
C GLY A 66 -11.83 18.26 -2.89
N SER A 67 -11.15 17.12 -2.99
CA SER A 67 -10.71 16.33 -1.83
C SER A 67 -9.23 16.54 -1.42
N PHE A 68 -8.39 17.11 -2.29
CA PHE A 68 -6.97 17.42 -2.03
C PHE A 68 -6.66 18.92 -2.12
N ASP A 69 -7.53 19.74 -1.51
CA ASP A 69 -7.39 21.19 -1.51
C ASP A 69 -6.16 21.67 -0.71
N VAL A 70 -5.75 22.93 -0.91
CA VAL A 70 -4.65 23.62 -0.19
C VAL A 70 -4.80 23.51 1.33
N SER A 71 -6.03 23.40 1.85
CA SER A 71 -6.31 23.16 3.27
C SER A 71 -5.81 21.80 3.76
N VAL A 72 -5.88 20.75 2.93
CA VAL A 72 -5.32 19.42 3.22
C VAL A 72 -3.80 19.49 3.21
N LEU A 73 -3.20 20.16 2.23
CA LEU A 73 -1.75 20.36 2.16
C LEU A 73 -1.21 21.08 3.41
N LYS A 74 -1.85 22.20 3.80
CA LYS A 74 -1.49 22.93 5.03
C LYS A 74 -1.67 22.10 6.29
N SER A 75 -2.72 21.28 6.34
CA SER A 75 -2.96 20.37 7.47
C SER A 75 -1.87 19.30 7.52
N PHE A 76 -1.48 18.75 6.36
CA PHE A 76 -0.40 17.78 6.26
C PHE A 76 0.93 18.37 6.71
N GLU A 77 1.33 19.53 6.18
CA GLU A 77 2.55 20.25 6.58
C GLU A 77 2.59 20.54 8.09
N SER A 78 1.47 20.97 8.66
CA SER A 78 1.38 21.31 10.10
C SER A 78 1.43 20.08 11.02
N ASN A 79 1.18 18.88 10.50
CA ASN A 79 1.05 17.65 11.29
C ASN A 79 2.09 16.58 10.91
N ILE A 80 3.03 16.86 10.00
CA ILE A 80 3.95 15.85 9.45
C ILE A 80 4.94 15.26 10.47
N GLY A 81 5.12 15.91 11.62
CA GLY A 81 5.85 15.36 12.76
C GLY A 81 5.04 14.41 13.65
N ASN A 82 3.72 14.32 13.46
CA ASN A 82 2.79 13.54 14.27
C ASN A 82 2.20 12.39 13.44
N LYS A 83 2.79 11.19 13.58
CA LYS A 83 2.49 9.98 12.80
C LYS A 83 0.98 9.63 12.79
N ASP A 84 0.31 9.77 13.92
CA ASP A 84 -1.12 9.42 14.06
C ASP A 84 -2.02 10.46 13.37
N SER A 85 -1.62 11.72 13.38
CA SER A 85 -2.37 12.81 12.74
C SER A 85 -2.31 12.74 11.21
N LEU A 86 -1.22 12.21 10.64
CA LEU A 86 -1.04 12.09 9.19
C LEU A 86 -1.89 11.00 8.57
N ALA A 87 -1.95 9.82 9.20
CA ALA A 87 -2.83 8.75 8.76
C ALA A 87 -4.29 9.25 8.73
N ILE A 88 -4.69 10.01 9.75
CA ILE A 88 -6.04 10.61 9.82
C ILE A 88 -6.25 11.65 8.71
N ILE A 89 -5.28 12.52 8.41
CA ILE A 89 -5.41 13.55 7.37
C ILE A 89 -5.48 12.92 5.97
N LEU A 90 -4.60 11.96 5.69
CA LEU A 90 -4.60 11.23 4.42
C LEU A 90 -5.92 10.46 4.24
N ASN A 91 -6.34 9.74 5.27
CA ASN A 91 -7.58 8.98 5.24
C ASN A 91 -8.81 9.89 5.16
N ARG A 92 -8.81 11.06 5.82
CA ARG A 92 -9.86 12.09 5.63
C ARG A 92 -9.88 12.68 4.23
N SER A 93 -8.73 12.80 3.57
CA SER A 93 -8.65 13.31 2.20
C SER A 93 -9.18 12.28 1.21
N ILE A 94 -8.87 11.00 1.43
CA ILE A 94 -9.48 9.87 0.74
C ILE A 94 -11.00 9.83 1.02
N GLN A 95 -11.44 9.92 2.27
CA GLN A 95 -12.87 9.93 2.64
C GLN A 95 -13.63 11.18 2.19
N LYS A 96 -12.97 12.34 2.02
CA LYS A 96 -13.61 13.50 1.37
C LYS A 96 -13.83 13.25 -0.12
N THR A 97 -13.06 12.34 -0.72
CA THR A 97 -13.38 11.78 -2.04
C THR A 97 -14.62 10.88 -1.96
N ASP A 98 -14.79 10.13 -0.86
CA ASP A 98 -16.00 9.32 -0.56
C ASP A 98 -17.27 10.16 -0.23
N ALA A 99 -17.17 11.41 0.20
CA ALA A 99 -18.36 12.20 0.56
C ALA A 99 -19.23 12.64 -0.65
N TYR A 100 -18.86 12.23 -1.87
CA TYR A 100 -19.57 12.54 -3.12
C TYR A 100 -20.02 11.28 -3.90
N LEU A 101 -20.13 10.13 -3.22
CA LEU A 101 -20.44 8.80 -3.79
C LEU A 101 -21.93 8.62 -4.17
N LYS A 102 -22.33 9.11 -5.33
CA LYS A 102 -23.57 8.69 -6.03
C LYS A 102 -23.34 8.24 -7.49
N ASP A 103 -22.08 8.06 -7.89
CA ASP A 103 -21.67 7.86 -9.28
C ASP A 103 -20.74 6.64 -9.38
N ASP A 104 -21.09 5.67 -10.24
CA ASP A 104 -20.35 4.41 -10.45
C ASP A 104 -18.89 4.65 -10.86
N SER A 105 -18.60 5.76 -11.55
CA SER A 105 -17.24 6.14 -11.92
C SER A 105 -16.37 6.49 -10.70
N ARG A 106 -16.97 7.12 -9.68
CA ARG A 106 -16.26 7.50 -8.44
C ARG A 106 -16.01 6.30 -7.54
N ASN A 107 -16.96 5.37 -7.47
CA ASN A 107 -16.78 4.10 -6.78
C ASN A 107 -15.59 3.32 -7.35
N LYS A 108 -15.46 3.30 -8.68
CA LYS A 108 -14.31 2.71 -9.37
C LYS A 108 -13.00 3.39 -8.97
N LEU A 109 -12.91 4.71 -9.02
CA LEU A 109 -11.69 5.44 -8.65
C LEU A 109 -11.29 5.22 -7.19
N ALA A 110 -12.24 5.26 -6.26
CA ALA A 110 -11.97 5.00 -4.84
C ALA A 110 -11.43 3.59 -4.62
N ALA A 111 -12.04 2.59 -5.27
CA ALA A 111 -11.57 1.20 -5.20
C ALA A 111 -10.14 1.04 -5.69
N LEU A 112 -9.80 1.72 -6.78
CA LEU A 112 -8.45 1.70 -7.35
C LEU A 112 -7.42 2.44 -6.48
N ILE A 113 -7.77 3.59 -5.89
CA ILE A 113 -6.90 4.30 -4.95
C ILE A 113 -6.58 3.42 -3.74
N LEU A 114 -7.60 2.81 -3.13
CA LEU A 114 -7.42 1.91 -1.98
C LEU A 114 -6.56 0.69 -2.35
N THR A 115 -6.80 0.11 -3.53
CA THR A 115 -6.01 -1.02 -4.03
C THR A 115 -4.55 -0.65 -4.20
N GLY A 116 -4.25 0.50 -4.84
CA GLY A 116 -2.88 0.97 -4.99
C GLY A 116 -2.18 1.22 -3.66
N SER A 117 -2.87 1.85 -2.70
CA SER A 117 -2.33 2.10 -1.35
C SER A 117 -2.04 0.82 -0.58
N PHE A 118 -2.94 -0.17 -0.66
CA PHE A 118 -2.76 -1.46 0.01
C PHE A 118 -1.57 -2.23 -0.54
N VAL A 119 -1.49 -2.31 -1.88
CA VAL A 119 -0.41 -3.02 -2.57
C VAL A 119 0.94 -2.40 -2.25
N GLU A 120 1.03 -1.07 -2.28
CA GLU A 120 2.26 -0.36 -1.97
C GLU A 120 2.67 -0.55 -0.50
N GLY A 121 1.73 -0.48 0.44
CA GLY A 121 1.99 -0.76 1.85
C GLY A 121 2.53 -2.17 2.09
N LEU A 122 1.94 -3.18 1.43
CA LEU A 122 2.45 -4.55 1.45
C LEU A 122 3.83 -4.68 0.80
N TYR A 123 4.05 -4.01 -0.33
CA TYR A 123 5.34 -4.03 -1.02
C TYR A 123 6.45 -3.46 -0.15
N ILE A 124 6.23 -2.29 0.46
CA ILE A 124 7.19 -1.67 1.37
C ILE A 124 7.45 -2.60 2.55
N SER A 125 6.40 -3.17 3.16
CA SER A 125 6.53 -4.03 4.34
C SER A 125 7.31 -5.32 4.04
N THR A 126 6.97 -6.02 2.95
CA THR A 126 7.69 -7.22 2.51
C THR A 126 9.11 -6.91 2.04
N GLY A 127 9.29 -5.78 1.36
CA GLY A 127 10.58 -5.26 0.93
C GLY A 127 11.53 -4.98 2.10
N LEU A 128 11.03 -4.39 3.19
CA LEU A 128 11.82 -4.14 4.41
C LEU A 128 12.34 -5.42 5.04
N ILE A 129 11.52 -6.48 5.08
CA ILE A 129 11.94 -7.81 5.56
C ILE A 129 13.01 -8.38 4.63
N LYS A 130 12.74 -8.36 3.32
CA LYS A 130 13.64 -8.90 2.29
C LYS A 130 14.99 -8.19 2.26
N SER A 131 15.03 -6.87 2.46
CA SER A 131 16.26 -6.07 2.48
C SER A 131 16.94 -6.01 3.86
N TYR A 132 16.34 -6.56 4.90
CA TYR A 132 16.95 -6.56 6.23
C TYR A 132 18.24 -7.40 6.22
N PRO A 133 19.38 -6.87 6.72
CA PRO A 133 20.67 -7.56 6.63
C PRO A 133 20.63 -8.98 7.20
N LYS A 134 21.10 -9.96 6.41
CA LYS A 134 21.13 -11.38 6.79
C LYS A 134 22.45 -11.81 7.44
N ASN A 135 23.49 -11.00 7.32
CA ASN A 135 24.85 -11.31 7.78
C ASN A 135 25.23 -10.63 9.11
N ILE A 136 24.35 -9.80 9.68
CA ILE A 136 24.65 -9.01 10.88
C ILE A 136 24.17 -9.71 12.15
N LEU A 137 23.07 -10.46 12.09
CA LEU A 137 22.46 -11.14 13.22
C LEU A 137 22.17 -12.61 12.87
N PRO A 138 22.23 -13.53 13.85
CA PRO A 138 21.67 -14.88 13.68
C PRO A 138 20.19 -14.83 13.32
N ASP A 139 19.72 -15.82 12.55
CA ASP A 139 18.36 -15.88 12.01
C ASP A 139 17.28 -15.72 13.11
N ASP A 140 17.44 -16.36 14.26
CA ASP A 140 16.48 -16.26 15.37
C ASP A 140 16.38 -14.84 15.93
N SER A 141 17.51 -14.14 16.07
CA SER A 141 17.54 -12.75 16.57
C SER A 141 16.94 -11.79 15.55
N ARG A 142 17.21 -12.01 14.27
CA ARG A 142 16.63 -11.25 13.16
C ARG A 142 15.10 -11.44 13.11
N ASN A 143 14.63 -12.68 13.23
CA ASN A 143 13.20 -13.00 13.22
C ASN A 143 12.47 -12.33 14.38
N LEU A 144 13.05 -12.28 15.59
CA LEU A 144 12.44 -11.57 16.72
C LEU A 144 12.24 -10.07 16.44
N ILE A 145 13.21 -9.41 15.79
CA ILE A 145 13.11 -7.99 15.42
C ILE A 145 12.03 -7.76 14.35
N LEU A 146 11.92 -8.67 13.39
CA LEU A 146 11.01 -8.54 12.25
C LEU A 146 9.60 -9.09 12.54
N THR A 147 9.43 -9.89 13.58
CA THR A 147 8.17 -10.54 13.96
C THR A 147 6.97 -9.60 13.98
N PRO A 148 7.04 -8.37 14.56
CA PRO A 148 5.90 -7.45 14.54
C PRO A 148 5.46 -7.09 13.11
N LEU A 149 6.41 -6.87 12.20
CA LEU A 149 6.12 -6.54 10.80
C LEU A 149 5.61 -7.76 10.03
N MET A 150 6.22 -8.93 10.25
CA MET A 150 5.76 -10.20 9.67
C MET A 150 4.30 -10.48 10.05
N ARG A 151 3.93 -10.25 11.31
CA ARG A 151 2.56 -10.44 11.80
C ARG A 151 1.57 -9.53 11.08
N VAL A 152 1.88 -8.24 10.97
CA VAL A 152 1.04 -7.27 10.25
C VAL A 152 0.79 -7.73 8.81
N ILE A 153 1.82 -8.20 8.10
CA ILE A 153 1.69 -8.71 6.73
C ILE A 153 0.78 -9.95 6.69
N LEU A 154 1.02 -10.92 7.58
CA LEU A 154 0.26 -12.17 7.62
C LEU A 154 -1.22 -11.98 7.97
N GLU A 155 -1.56 -10.93 8.69
CA GLU A 155 -2.95 -10.59 9.07
C GLU A 155 -3.75 -9.94 7.93
N GLN A 156 -3.13 -9.65 6.76
CA GLN A 156 -3.79 -8.93 5.67
C GLN A 156 -4.74 -9.78 4.80
N GLU A 157 -4.93 -11.08 5.05
CA GLU A 157 -5.86 -11.92 4.26
C GLU A 157 -7.26 -11.30 4.18
N LYS A 158 -7.78 -10.80 5.31
CA LYS A 158 -9.11 -10.16 5.37
C LYS A 158 -9.18 -8.90 4.52
N SER A 159 -8.12 -8.09 4.50
CA SER A 159 -8.04 -6.90 3.66
C SER A 159 -7.98 -7.25 2.17
N VAL A 160 -7.28 -8.34 1.80
CA VAL A 160 -7.33 -8.86 0.42
C VAL A 160 -8.76 -9.29 0.06
N ASP A 161 -9.48 -9.95 0.96
CA ASP A 161 -10.89 -10.33 0.76
C ASP A 161 -11.81 -9.14 0.53
N GLU A 162 -11.63 -8.06 1.30
CA GLU A 162 -12.38 -6.81 1.15
C GLU A 162 -12.07 -6.11 -0.18
N LEU A 163 -10.80 -6.05 -0.58
CA LEU A 163 -10.41 -5.50 -1.88
C LEU A 163 -11.00 -6.31 -3.03
N LEU A 164 -10.97 -7.65 -2.97
CA LEU A 164 -11.57 -8.50 -4.01
C LEU A 164 -13.08 -8.28 -4.12
N LYS A 165 -13.80 -8.12 -3.00
CA LYS A 165 -15.24 -7.80 -3.01
C LYS A 165 -15.50 -6.44 -3.66
N MET A 166 -14.72 -5.43 -3.28
CA MET A 166 -14.85 -4.08 -3.81
C MET A 166 -14.54 -4.04 -5.31
N LEU A 167 -13.43 -4.66 -5.74
CA LEU A 167 -13.06 -4.74 -7.15
C LEU A 167 -14.07 -5.58 -7.95
N GLY A 168 -14.63 -6.65 -7.39
CA GLY A 168 -15.67 -7.44 -8.06
C GLY A 168 -16.97 -6.68 -8.36
N SER A 169 -17.17 -5.50 -7.76
CA SER A 169 -18.32 -4.63 -8.02
C SER A 169 -18.10 -3.62 -9.16
N ILE A 170 -16.89 -3.55 -9.72
CA ILE A 170 -16.54 -2.64 -10.81
C ILE A 170 -16.20 -3.43 -12.09
N GLU A 171 -16.12 -2.73 -13.23
CA GLU A 171 -15.74 -3.34 -14.50
C GLU A 171 -14.33 -3.96 -14.43
N GLN A 172 -14.22 -5.21 -14.90
CA GLN A 172 -13.00 -6.03 -14.82
C GLN A 172 -12.08 -5.89 -16.05
N THR A 173 -12.20 -4.79 -16.79
CA THR A 173 -11.29 -4.48 -17.90
C THR A 173 -9.89 -4.19 -17.38
N GLU A 174 -8.86 -4.44 -18.21
CA GLU A 174 -7.48 -4.15 -17.82
C GLU A 174 -7.31 -2.66 -17.46
N PRO A 175 -6.60 -2.33 -16.36
CA PRO A 175 -5.74 -3.21 -15.55
C PRO A 175 -6.46 -4.00 -14.42
N VAL A 176 -7.76 -3.79 -14.22
CA VAL A 176 -8.51 -4.32 -13.05
C VAL A 176 -8.55 -5.84 -13.04
N GLY A 177 -8.84 -6.47 -14.18
CA GLY A 177 -8.90 -7.93 -14.29
C GLY A 177 -7.58 -8.61 -13.89
N GLY A 178 -6.45 -8.10 -14.37
CA GLY A 178 -5.11 -8.56 -13.97
C GLY A 178 -4.85 -8.41 -12.48
N ILE A 179 -5.24 -7.28 -11.87
CA ILE A 179 -5.09 -7.04 -10.44
C ILE A 179 -5.94 -8.01 -9.62
N VAL A 180 -7.19 -8.26 -10.01
CA VAL A 180 -8.07 -9.22 -9.33
C VAL A 180 -7.51 -10.64 -9.38
N ASN A 181 -6.92 -11.04 -10.51
CA ASN A 181 -6.24 -12.33 -10.63
C ASN A 181 -5.05 -12.44 -9.66
N ASP A 182 -4.20 -11.41 -9.59
CA ASP A 182 -3.03 -11.40 -8.71
C ASP A 182 -3.42 -11.33 -7.22
N LEU A 183 -4.46 -10.56 -6.86
CA LEU A 183 -5.02 -10.54 -5.49
C LEU A 183 -5.64 -11.89 -5.10
N THR A 184 -6.25 -12.60 -6.06
CA THR A 184 -6.78 -13.95 -5.82
C THR A 184 -5.65 -14.94 -5.55
N ALA A 185 -4.54 -14.85 -6.28
CA ALA A 185 -3.34 -15.64 -6.01
C ALA A 185 -2.74 -15.30 -4.63
N LEU A 186 -2.67 -14.01 -4.28
CA LEU A 186 -2.19 -13.56 -2.97
C LEU A 186 -3.03 -14.14 -1.82
N LYS A 187 -4.36 -14.09 -1.96
CA LYS A 187 -5.30 -14.71 -1.02
C LYS A 187 -5.05 -16.21 -0.86
N ALA A 188 -4.83 -16.92 -1.97
CA ALA A 188 -4.53 -18.35 -1.92
C ALA A 188 -3.22 -18.64 -1.17
N SER A 189 -2.19 -17.82 -1.35
CA SER A 189 -0.92 -17.95 -0.61
C SER A 189 -1.11 -17.72 0.89
N TYR A 190 -1.88 -16.72 1.32
CA TYR A 190 -2.23 -16.55 2.74
C TYR A 190 -2.92 -17.78 3.33
N ARG A 191 -3.90 -18.34 2.61
CA ARG A 191 -4.64 -19.54 3.07
C ARG A 191 -3.75 -20.76 3.18
N ALA A 192 -2.81 -20.93 2.25
CA ALA A 192 -1.87 -22.06 2.27
C ALA A 192 -0.99 -22.08 3.53
N LEU A 193 -0.79 -20.93 4.18
CA LEU A 193 -0.03 -20.84 5.44
C LEU A 193 -0.80 -21.36 6.66
N ASN A 194 -2.14 -21.54 6.58
CA ASN A 194 -2.99 -22.00 7.69
C ASN A 194 -2.72 -21.27 9.02
N ILE A 195 -2.53 -19.94 8.96
CA ILE A 195 -2.01 -19.12 10.06
C ILE A 195 -2.80 -19.32 11.36
N GLU A 196 -4.14 -19.25 11.30
CA GLU A 196 -5.00 -19.43 12.48
C GLU A 196 -4.83 -20.80 13.14
N GLU A 197 -4.69 -21.86 12.34
CA GLU A 197 -4.50 -23.23 12.83
C GLU A 197 -3.12 -23.40 13.46
N GLN A 198 -2.07 -22.85 12.84
CA GLN A 198 -0.72 -22.89 13.39
C GLN A 198 -0.63 -22.13 14.71
N ILE A 199 -1.29 -20.97 14.83
CA ILE A 199 -1.34 -20.21 16.09
C ILE A 199 -2.08 -21.01 17.17
N LYS A 200 -3.24 -21.61 16.86
CA LYS A 200 -4.00 -22.47 17.80
C LYS A 200 -3.17 -23.65 18.31
N ASN A 201 -2.26 -24.16 17.50
CA ASN A 201 -1.38 -25.29 17.84
C ASN A 201 -0.03 -24.86 18.46
N ASN A 202 0.12 -23.60 18.88
CA ASN A 202 1.37 -23.03 19.44
C ASN A 202 2.58 -23.13 18.49
N ARG A 203 2.37 -22.99 17.18
CA ARG A 203 3.39 -23.07 16.12
C ARG A 203 3.56 -21.74 15.36
N ALA A 204 3.40 -20.62 16.06
CA ALA A 204 3.51 -19.29 15.45
C ALA A 204 4.93 -19.02 14.91
N ASP A 205 5.96 -19.58 15.55
CA ASP A 205 7.35 -19.58 15.12
C ASP A 205 7.57 -20.21 13.75
N LEU A 206 6.80 -21.26 13.41
CA LEU A 206 6.88 -21.92 12.11
C LEU A 206 6.29 -21.07 10.98
N VAL A 207 5.42 -20.11 11.28
CA VAL A 207 4.76 -19.24 10.30
C VAL A 207 5.52 -17.93 10.11
N LEU A 208 6.05 -17.36 11.20
CA LEU A 208 6.74 -16.07 11.23
C LEU A 208 8.20 -16.17 10.76
N THR A 209 8.38 -16.61 9.51
CA THR A 209 9.71 -16.75 8.90
C THR A 209 9.76 -16.06 7.53
N ASP A 210 10.95 -15.56 7.18
CA ASP A 210 11.25 -15.03 5.83
C ASP A 210 10.82 -15.97 4.71
N LYS A 211 11.01 -17.28 4.92
CA LYS A 211 10.74 -18.30 3.90
C LYS A 211 9.26 -18.36 3.55
N ASN A 212 8.38 -18.25 4.56
CA ASN A 212 6.94 -18.29 4.33
C ASN A 212 6.42 -17.00 3.69
N LEU A 213 7.13 -15.89 3.86
CA LEU A 213 6.80 -14.63 3.19
C LEU A 213 7.33 -14.55 1.75
N ALA A 214 8.15 -15.49 1.30
CA ALA A 214 8.78 -15.42 -0.02
C ALA A 214 7.76 -15.43 -1.17
N GLU A 215 6.74 -16.28 -1.09
CA GLU A 215 5.68 -16.35 -2.10
C GLU A 215 4.81 -15.08 -2.09
N ILE A 216 4.34 -14.66 -0.91
CA ILE A 216 3.59 -13.41 -0.71
C ILE A 216 4.39 -12.23 -1.28
N THR A 217 5.68 -12.13 -0.97
CA THR A 217 6.57 -11.06 -1.46
C THR A 217 6.64 -11.07 -2.99
N SER A 218 6.84 -12.24 -3.60
CA SER A 218 6.91 -12.39 -5.05
C SER A 218 5.62 -11.94 -5.76
N ILE A 219 4.46 -12.34 -5.22
CA ILE A 219 3.15 -11.94 -5.76
C ILE A 219 2.97 -10.43 -5.62
N VAL A 220 3.29 -9.85 -4.46
CA VAL A 220 3.20 -8.40 -4.23
C VAL A 220 4.15 -7.62 -5.13
N GLU A 221 5.37 -8.10 -5.39
CA GLU A 221 6.32 -7.50 -6.33
C GLU A 221 5.76 -7.47 -7.76
N LYS A 222 5.16 -8.59 -8.22
CA LYS A 222 4.49 -8.67 -9.51
C LYS A 222 3.32 -7.69 -9.60
N LEU A 223 2.48 -7.65 -8.56
CA LEU A 223 1.27 -6.84 -8.51
C LEU A 223 1.61 -5.34 -8.47
N ARG A 224 2.62 -4.93 -7.70
CA ARG A 224 3.13 -3.56 -7.74
C ARG A 224 3.66 -3.19 -9.13
N LYS A 225 4.37 -4.11 -9.79
CA LYS A 225 4.91 -3.87 -11.14
C LYS A 225 3.81 -3.67 -12.17
N SER A 226 2.67 -4.36 -12.09
CA SER A 226 1.56 -4.14 -13.01
C SER A 226 0.88 -2.78 -12.80
N ILE A 227 0.90 -2.24 -11.57
CA ILE A 227 0.37 -0.90 -11.24
C ILE A 227 1.31 0.23 -11.68
N THR A 228 2.61 0.08 -11.41
CA THR A 228 3.61 1.17 -11.53
C THR A 228 4.43 1.12 -12.82
N GLY A 229 4.29 0.03 -13.58
CA GLY A 229 4.95 -0.22 -14.86
C GLY A 229 4.32 0.47 -16.05
#